data_AF-A0A3N4GSI1-F1
#
_entry.id   AF-A0A3N4GSI1-F1
#
_cell.length_a   1.000
_cell.length_b   1.000
_cell.length_c   1.000
_cell.angle_alpha   90.00
_cell.angle_beta   90.00
_cell.angle_gamma   90.00
#
_symmetry.space_group_name_H-M   'P 1'
#
loop_
_entity.id
_entity.type
_entity.pdbx_description
1 polymer ?
#
loop_
_entity_poly.entity_id
_entity_poly.type
_entity_poly.pdbx_seq_one_letter_code
_entity_poly.pdbx_strand_id
1 'polypeptide(L)'
;MSDNVIDTEHLERQREFSLRTFGPGQRLAGVLDHIRKELKEIEDSPDDITEWADLIILAFDGAMRSGHEPQDIIDAIKTKQTKNEQREWPDWRTQDPNKAIEHVREADRG
;
A
#
# COMPACT_ATOMS: atom_id res chain seq x y z
N MET A 1 -5.18 -24.80 4.35
CA MET A 1 -4.74 -23.43 4.03
C MET A 1 -5.73 -22.50 4.71
N SER A 2 -5.29 -21.38 5.31
CA SER A 2 -6.28 -20.48 5.92
C SER A 2 -7.11 -19.83 4.82
N ASP A 3 -8.43 -19.78 4.99
CA ASP A 3 -9.36 -19.17 4.03
C ASP A 3 -9.25 -17.64 3.95
N ASN A 4 -8.31 -17.04 4.68
CA ASN A 4 -8.08 -15.60 4.79
C ASN A 4 -6.87 -15.16 3.96
N VAL A 5 -6.91 -15.36 2.64
CA VAL A 5 -5.86 -14.89 1.72
C VAL A 5 -6.34 -13.64 0.98
N ILE A 6 -5.44 -12.67 0.80
CA ILE A 6 -5.63 -11.59 -0.19
C ILE A 6 -5.09 -12.11 -1.52
N ASP A 7 -6.00 -12.61 -2.36
CA ASP A 7 -5.72 -13.11 -3.69
C ASP A 7 -6.48 -12.29 -4.75
N THR A 8 -6.43 -12.74 -6.00
CA THR A 8 -7.11 -12.07 -7.10
C THR A 8 -8.62 -12.04 -6.90
N GLU A 9 -9.24 -13.11 -6.38
CA GLU A 9 -10.69 -13.15 -6.11
C GLU A 9 -11.09 -12.11 -5.05
N HIS A 10 -10.29 -11.95 -4.00
CA HIS A 10 -10.51 -10.90 -3.00
C HIS A 10 -10.50 -9.50 -3.63
N LEU A 11 -9.47 -9.19 -4.42
CA LEU A 11 -9.32 -7.89 -5.08
C LEU A 11 -10.41 -7.64 -6.13
N GLU A 12 -10.86 -8.69 -6.84
CA GLU A 12 -12.00 -8.58 -7.76
C GLU A 12 -13.29 -8.20 -7.03
N ARG A 13 -13.60 -8.90 -5.94
CA ARG A 13 -14.76 -8.57 -5.09
C ARG A 13 -14.68 -7.13 -4.56
N GLN A 14 -13.48 -6.67 -4.19
CA GLN A 14 -13.25 -5.29 -3.79
C GLN A 14 -13.51 -4.32 -4.95
N ARG A 15 -13.00 -4.60 -6.15
CA ARG A 15 -13.21 -3.80 -7.36
C ARG A 15 -14.70 -3.65 -7.68
N GLU A 16 -15.44 -4.75 -7.67
CA GLU A 16 -16.88 -4.76 -7.92
C GLU A 16 -17.65 -3.93 -6.91
N PHE A 17 -17.34 -4.10 -5.61
CA PHE A 17 -17.94 -3.30 -4.55
C PHE A 17 -17.65 -1.80 -4.74
N SER A 18 -16.40 -1.45 -5.04
CA SER A 18 -15.95 -0.08 -5.22
C SER A 18 -16.63 0.60 -6.43
N LEU A 19 -16.71 -0.10 -7.56
CA LEU A 19 -17.40 0.39 -8.76
C LEU A 19 -18.88 0.61 -8.52
N ARG A 20 -19.55 -0.32 -7.82
CA ARG A 20 -20.98 -0.22 -7.52
C ARG A 20 -21.30 0.87 -6.50
N THR A 21 -20.44 1.06 -5.50
CA THR A 21 -20.70 1.98 -4.37
C THR A 21 -20.26 3.40 -4.68
N PHE A 22 -19.06 3.55 -5.23
CA PHE A 22 -18.45 4.86 -5.45
C PHE A 22 -18.49 5.28 -6.92
N GLY A 23 -18.90 4.40 -7.83
CA GLY A 23 -19.01 4.67 -9.26
C GLY A 23 -17.71 4.43 -10.04
N PRO A 24 -17.80 4.43 -11.39
CA PRO A 24 -16.67 4.14 -12.27
C PRO A 24 -15.68 5.31 -12.37
N GLY A 25 -14.58 5.07 -13.09
CA GLY A 25 -13.54 6.05 -13.42
C GLY A 25 -12.38 6.06 -12.44
N GLN A 26 -11.34 6.83 -12.79
CA GLN A 26 -10.07 6.84 -12.06
C GLN A 26 -10.23 7.33 -10.61
N ARG A 27 -11.09 8.33 -10.37
CA ARG A 27 -11.37 8.91 -9.03
C ARG A 27 -10.13 9.20 -8.17
N LEU A 28 -8.96 9.41 -8.80
CA LEU A 28 -7.67 9.50 -8.14
C LEU A 28 -7.64 10.57 -7.05
N ALA A 29 -8.21 11.75 -7.34
CA ALA A 29 -8.29 12.83 -6.37
C ALA A 29 -9.08 12.43 -5.10
N GLY A 30 -10.17 11.68 -5.25
CA GLY A 30 -10.98 11.20 -4.13
C GLY A 30 -10.28 10.09 -3.34
N VAL A 31 -9.62 9.15 -4.01
CA VAL A 31 -8.83 8.10 -3.34
C VAL A 31 -7.68 8.73 -2.54
N LEU A 32 -6.95 9.68 -3.12
CA LEU A 32 -5.86 10.38 -2.45
C LEU A 32 -6.35 11.28 -1.31
N ASP A 33 -7.54 11.88 -1.43
CA ASP A 33 -8.16 12.61 -0.31
C ASP A 33 -8.44 11.66 0.86
N HIS A 34 -8.99 10.49 0.58
CA HIS A 34 -9.31 9.49 1.61
C HIS A 34 -8.05 8.94 2.28
N ILE A 35 -7.03 8.57 1.50
CA ILE A 35 -5.73 8.11 2.04
C ILE A 35 -5.15 9.14 3.03
N ARG A 36 -5.28 10.45 2.76
CA ARG A 36 -4.80 11.48 3.70
C ARG A 36 -5.60 11.54 5.01
N LYS A 37 -6.89 11.18 4.97
CA LYS A 37 -7.72 11.07 6.17
C LYS A 37 -7.31 9.85 6.98
N GLU A 38 -7.16 8.69 6.34
CA GLU A 38 -6.71 7.47 7.02
C GLU A 38 -5.33 7.63 7.66
N LEU A 39 -4.40 8.34 7.00
CA LEU A 39 -3.11 8.66 7.62
C LEU A 39 -3.26 9.44 8.93
N LYS A 40 -4.24 10.36 9.01
CA LYS A 40 -4.54 11.09 10.22
C LYS A 40 -5.22 10.21 11.28
N GLU A 41 -6.08 9.29 10.87
CA GLU A 41 -6.74 8.34 11.78
C GLU A 41 -5.71 7.36 12.38
N ILE A 42 -4.73 6.91 11.59
CA ILE A 42 -3.55 6.15 12.06
C ILE A 42 -2.70 6.99 13.04
N GLU A 43 -2.47 8.28 12.77
CA GLU A 43 -1.75 9.15 13.72
C GLU A 43 -2.48 9.28 15.07
N ASP A 44 -3.81 9.38 15.02
CA ASP A 44 -4.65 9.55 16.20
C ASP A 44 -4.87 8.21 16.97
N SER A 45 -4.87 7.06 16.26
CA SER A 45 -5.10 5.70 16.81
C SER A 45 -4.18 4.62 16.19
N PRO A 46 -2.86 4.68 16.40
CA PRO A 46 -1.90 3.84 15.67
C PRO A 46 -1.96 2.34 16.00
N ASP A 47 -2.48 2.00 17.18
CA ASP A 47 -2.67 0.62 17.65
C ASP A 47 -3.96 -0.03 17.10
N ASP A 48 -4.82 0.75 16.43
CA ASP A 48 -6.00 0.21 15.78
C ASP A 48 -5.63 -0.37 14.40
N ILE A 49 -5.72 -1.69 14.29
CA ILE A 49 -5.36 -2.41 13.06
C ILE A 49 -6.33 -2.11 11.90
N THR A 50 -7.55 -1.64 12.18
CA THR A 50 -8.52 -1.36 11.11
C THR A 50 -8.13 -0.15 10.28
N GLU A 51 -7.52 0.87 10.89
CA GLU A 51 -7.05 2.08 10.19
C GLU A 51 -5.94 1.75 9.18
N TRP A 52 -5.05 0.82 9.55
CA TRP A 52 -4.06 0.29 8.60
C TRP A 52 -4.70 -0.53 7.47
N ALA A 53 -5.77 -1.27 7.77
CA ALA A 53 -6.50 -2.03 6.77
C ALA A 53 -7.22 -1.10 5.77
N ASP A 54 -7.80 0.00 6.24
CA ASP A 54 -8.46 1.00 5.39
C ASP A 54 -7.46 1.66 4.43
N LEU A 55 -6.25 2.00 4.90
CA LEU A 55 -5.17 2.48 4.02
C LEU A 55 -4.82 1.45 2.92
N ILE A 56 -4.71 0.16 3.26
CA ILE A 56 -4.38 -0.90 2.29
C ILE A 56 -5.50 -1.08 1.27
N ILE A 57 -6.76 -1.08 1.72
CA ILE A 57 -7.94 -1.16 0.86
C ILE A 57 -7.95 0.01 -0.13
N LEU A 58 -7.68 1.23 0.32
CA LEU A 58 -7.62 2.40 -0.55
C LEU A 58 -6.44 2.36 -1.53
N ALA A 59 -5.29 1.81 -1.12
CA ALA A 59 -4.16 1.62 -2.02
C ALA A 59 -4.49 0.64 -3.16
N PHE A 60 -5.18 -0.48 -2.86
CA PHE A 60 -5.67 -1.41 -3.88
C PHE A 60 -6.70 -0.75 -4.79
N ASP A 61 -7.66 0.00 -4.24
CA ASP A 61 -8.65 0.71 -5.04
C ASP A 61 -7.99 1.71 -6.01
N GLY A 62 -7.01 2.49 -5.51
CA GLY A 62 -6.24 3.42 -6.34
C GLY A 62 -5.51 2.72 -7.49
N ALA A 63 -4.85 1.59 -7.23
CA ALA A 63 -4.12 0.84 -8.25
C ALA A 63 -5.07 0.21 -9.30
N MET A 64 -6.20 -0.36 -8.87
CA MET A 64 -7.19 -0.90 -9.82
C MET A 64 -7.82 0.21 -10.66
N ARG A 65 -8.12 1.36 -10.06
CA ARG A 65 -8.67 2.52 -10.77
C ARG A 65 -7.68 3.19 -11.72
N SER A 66 -6.37 2.98 -11.53
CA SER A 66 -5.35 3.40 -12.50
C SER A 66 -5.15 2.40 -13.65
N GLY A 67 -5.94 1.33 -13.69
CA GLY A 67 -5.99 0.37 -14.81
C GLY A 67 -5.13 -0.88 -14.62
N HIS A 68 -4.69 -1.18 -13.40
CA HIS A 68 -3.98 -2.43 -13.11
C HIS A 68 -4.97 -3.55 -12.75
N GLU A 69 -4.72 -4.75 -13.26
CA GLU A 69 -5.50 -5.92 -12.87
C GLU A 69 -5.05 -6.45 -11.50
N PRO A 70 -5.91 -7.16 -10.76
CA PRO A 70 -5.56 -7.74 -9.46
C PRO A 70 -4.24 -8.49 -9.41
N GLN A 71 -3.94 -9.29 -10.44
CA GLN A 71 -2.70 -10.05 -10.50
C GLN A 71 -1.47 -9.14 -10.63
N ASP A 72 -1.56 -8.06 -11.41
CA ASP A 72 -0.47 -7.08 -11.56
C ASP A 72 -0.11 -6.43 -10.21
N ILE A 73 -1.12 -6.15 -9.38
CA ILE A 73 -0.94 -5.55 -8.05
C ILE A 73 -0.21 -6.52 -7.13
N ILE A 74 -0.67 -7.79 -7.08
CA ILE A 74 -0.04 -8.83 -6.26
C ILE A 74 1.42 -9.05 -6.68
N ASP A 75 1.67 -9.11 -7.99
CA ASP A 75 3.02 -9.30 -8.52
C ASP A 75 3.91 -8.08 -8.28
N ALA A 76 3.37 -6.86 -8.38
CA ALA A 76 4.09 -5.63 -8.07
C ALA A 76 4.51 -5.58 -6.60
N ILE A 77 3.63 -5.96 -5.67
CA ILE A 77 3.93 -6.01 -4.24
C ILE A 77 5.04 -7.05 -3.96
N LYS A 78 4.90 -8.27 -4.47
CA LYS A 78 5.90 -9.33 -4.30
C LYS A 78 7.25 -8.91 -4.87
N THR A 79 7.26 -8.42 -6.11
CA THR A 79 8.49 -7.98 -6.79
C THR A 79 9.15 -6.82 -6.04
N LYS A 80 8.35 -5.84 -5.57
CA LYS A 80 8.87 -4.69 -4.82
C LYS A 80 9.45 -5.11 -3.48
N GLN A 81 8.81 -6.04 -2.77
CA GLN A 81 9.30 -6.61 -1.52
C GLN A 81 10.63 -7.33 -1.73
N THR A 82 10.71 -8.25 -2.69
CA THR A 82 11.97 -8.93 -3.03
C THR A 82 13.08 -7.95 -3.41
N LYS A 83 12.77 -6.89 -4.16
CA LYS A 83 13.74 -5.83 -4.47
C LYS A 83 14.19 -5.08 -3.22
N ASN A 84 13.31 -4.81 -2.26
CA ASN A 84 13.66 -4.14 -1.02
C ASN A 84 14.56 -5.01 -0.12
N GLU A 85 14.31 -6.32 -0.06
CA GLU A 85 15.12 -7.28 0.68
C GLU A 85 16.55 -7.43 0.13
N GLN A 86 16.74 -7.16 -1.16
CA GLN A 86 18.06 -7.21 -1.83
C GLN A 86 18.85 -5.91 -1.73
N ARG A 87 18.27 -4.84 -1.17
CA ARG A 87 18.96 -3.55 -1.01
C ARG A 87 19.90 -3.58 0.19
N GLU A 88 20.91 -2.72 0.11
CA GLU A 88 21.69 -2.36 1.28
C GLU A 88 20.96 -1.27 2.07
N TRP A 89 20.79 -1.50 3.36
CA TRP A 89 20.15 -0.59 4.30
C TRP A 89 21.13 -0.21 5.41
N PRO A 90 21.14 1.05 5.88
CA PRO A 90 21.95 1.44 7.02
C PRO A 90 21.48 0.75 8.31
N ASP A 91 22.34 0.65 9.32
CA ASP A 91 21.92 0.16 10.65
C ASP A 91 20.85 1.09 11.22
N TRP A 92 19.63 0.58 11.36
CA TRP A 92 18.47 1.34 11.82
C TRP A 92 18.68 1.96 13.20
N ARG A 93 19.57 1.40 14.04
CA ARG A 93 19.91 1.95 15.37
C ARG A 93 20.62 3.30 15.30
N THR A 94 21.18 3.64 14.14
CA THR A 94 21.89 4.90 13.90
C THR A 94 21.01 5.96 13.24
N GLN A 95 19.76 5.63 12.91
CA GLN A 95 18.81 6.51 12.22
C GLN A 95 17.82 7.11 13.22
N ASP A 96 17.23 8.26 12.90
CA ASP A 96 16.14 8.85 13.69
C ASP A 96 14.90 7.94 13.56
N PRO A 97 14.37 7.37 14.67
CA PRO A 97 13.22 6.47 14.62
C PRO A 97 11.93 7.13 14.11
N ASN A 98 11.88 8.47 14.03
CA ASN A 98 10.73 9.22 13.52
C ASN A 98 10.92 9.71 12.06
N LYS A 99 11.94 9.20 11.35
CA LYS A 99 12.22 9.54 9.96
C LYS A 99 12.28 8.28 9.10
N ALA A 100 12.03 8.46 7.80
CA ALA A 100 12.20 7.38 6.84
C ALA A 100 13.67 6.96 6.77
N ILE A 101 13.91 5.65 6.84
CA ILE A 101 15.20 5.06 6.49
C ILE A 101 15.17 4.81 4.99
N GLU A 102 16.18 5.31 4.29
CA GLU A 102 16.38 5.08 2.86
C GLU A 102 17.49 4.05 2.62
N HIS A 103 17.38 3.33 1.52
CA HIS A 103 18.43 2.42 1.06
C HIS A 103 19.65 3.21 0.59
N VAL A 104 20.84 2.62 0.77
CA VAL A 104 22.11 3.22 0.34
C VAL A 104 22.12 3.32 -1.19
N ARG A 105 22.40 4.51 -1.75
CA ARG A 105 22.53 4.70 -3.20
C ARG A 105 24.00 4.56 -3.59
N GLU A 106 24.26 4.14 -4.84
CA GLU A 106 25.64 3.97 -5.33
C GLU A 106 26.47 5.26 -5.25
N ALA A 107 25.84 6.43 -5.40
CA ALA A 107 26.51 7.72 -5.25
C ALA A 107 26.94 8.06 -3.82
N ASP A 108 26.38 7.36 -2.82
CA ASP A 108 26.70 7.55 -1.40
C ASP A 108 27.86 6.64 -0.95
N ARG A 109 28.28 5.71 -1.81
CA ARG A 109 29.47 4.87 -1.62
C ARG A 109 30.68 5.65 -2.14
N GLY A 110 31.23 6.52 -1.27
CA GLY A 110 32.48 7.24 -1.51
C GLY A 110 33.68 6.32 -1.73
#